data_AF-B9TGR2-F1
#
_entry.id   AF-B9TGR2-F1
#
_cell.length_a   1.000
_cell.length_b   1.000
_cell.length_c   1.000
_cell.angle_alpha   90.00
_cell.angle_beta   90.00
_cell.angle_gamma   90.00
#
_symmetry.space_group_name_H-M   'P 1'
#
loop_
_entity.id
_entity.type
_entity.pdbx_description
1 polymer ?
#
loop_
_entity_poly.entity_id
_entity_poly.type
_entity_poly.pdbx_seq_one_letter_code
_entity_poly.pdbx_strand_id
1 'polypeptide(L)'
;MPRWHSAMIEASTIPCSMHGRDNEAWSQADLEFHTAIINASGNWVFRQFATAIRAALLASFRLTNRASQSHDYAIARHQDVLDAIRMRRPDAARFAMEQLIGTARMELSDALRAAQLKDGPK
;
A
#
# COMPACT_ATOMS: atom_id res chain seq x y z
N MET A 1 -10.42 21.33 -6.80
CA MET A 1 -9.57 20.44 -5.99
C MET A 1 -8.31 21.20 -5.63
N PRO A 2 -7.98 21.41 -4.36
CA PRO A 2 -6.82 22.22 -4.00
C PRO A 2 -5.52 21.46 -4.34
N ARG A 3 -4.53 22.18 -4.87
CA ARG A 3 -3.24 21.68 -5.44
C ARG A 3 -2.42 20.76 -4.53
N TRP A 4 -2.74 20.70 -3.23
CA TRP A 4 -1.95 20.02 -2.20
C TRP A 4 -2.18 18.50 -2.13
N HIS A 5 -3.32 17.97 -2.59
CA HIS A 5 -3.60 16.53 -2.49
C HIS A 5 -2.80 15.69 -3.50
N SER A 6 -2.62 16.16 -4.74
CA SER A 6 -1.72 15.48 -5.68
C SER A 6 -0.27 15.53 -5.21
N ALA A 7 0.21 16.69 -4.73
CA ALA A 7 1.59 16.84 -4.27
C ALA A 7 1.93 15.93 -3.07
N MET A 8 0.99 15.68 -2.15
CA MET A 8 1.20 14.74 -1.05
C MET A 8 1.24 13.29 -1.50
N ILE A 9 0.34 12.85 -2.38
CA ILE A 9 0.33 11.46 -2.88
C ILE A 9 1.62 11.20 -3.68
N GLU A 10 2.05 12.18 -4.47
CA GLU A 10 3.33 12.13 -5.20
C GLU A 10 4.54 12.05 -4.27
N ALA A 11 4.55 12.83 -3.19
CA ALA A 11 5.63 12.84 -2.20
C ALA A 11 5.76 11.49 -1.46
N SER A 12 4.69 10.69 -1.38
CA SER A 12 4.70 9.37 -0.74
C SER A 12 5.14 8.23 -1.69
N THR A 13 4.97 8.39 -3.01
CA THR A 13 5.39 7.40 -4.02
C THR A 13 6.90 7.45 -4.30
N ILE A 14 7.52 8.64 -4.17
CA ILE A 14 8.96 8.85 -4.44
C ILE A 14 9.88 8.08 -3.47
N PRO A 15 9.65 8.04 -2.14
CA PRO A 15 10.44 7.23 -1.21
C PRO A 15 10.34 5.73 -1.48
N CYS A 16 9.18 5.23 -1.93
CA CYS A 16 8.95 3.83 -2.28
C CYS A 16 9.87 3.36 -3.41
N SER A 17 10.21 4.26 -4.35
CA SER A 17 11.13 3.98 -5.47
C SER A 17 12.61 4.07 -5.11
N MET A 18 12.98 4.71 -3.99
CA MET A 18 14.38 4.94 -3.60
C MET A 18 14.90 3.99 -2.52
N HIS A 19 14.05 3.40 -1.69
CA HIS A 19 14.45 2.59 -0.53
C HIS A 19 14.31 1.08 -0.75
N GLY A 20 14.55 0.57 -1.97
CA GLY A 20 14.31 -0.84 -2.36
C GLY A 20 15.00 -1.94 -1.54
N ARG A 21 15.70 -1.61 -0.45
CA ARG A 21 16.32 -2.56 0.51
C ARG A 21 16.01 -2.28 1.98
N ASP A 22 15.29 -1.19 2.32
CA ASP A 22 14.84 -0.90 3.68
C ASP A 22 13.33 -1.16 3.79
N ASN A 23 13.05 -2.35 4.29
CA ASN A 23 11.73 -2.88 4.58
C ASN A 23 10.88 -1.98 5.49
N GLU A 24 11.50 -1.24 6.41
CA GLU A 24 10.81 -0.32 7.32
C GLU A 24 10.46 1.00 6.61
N ALA A 25 11.41 1.56 5.85
CA ALA A 25 11.17 2.75 5.02
C ALA A 25 10.09 2.50 3.96
N TRP A 26 10.07 1.30 3.36
CA TRP A 26 9.03 0.91 2.39
C TRP A 26 7.65 0.82 3.05
N SER A 27 7.58 0.14 4.20
CA SER A 27 6.34 0.02 4.99
C SER A 27 5.77 1.39 5.37
N GLN A 28 6.65 2.33 5.74
CA GLN A 28 6.27 3.69 6.10
C GLN A 28 5.76 4.48 4.88
N ALA A 29 6.42 4.37 3.73
CA ALA A 29 6.01 5.04 2.50
C ALA A 29 4.63 4.56 1.99
N ASP A 30 4.39 3.25 2.02
CA ASP A 30 3.10 2.65 1.65
C ASP A 30 1.97 3.12 2.60
N LEU A 31 2.25 3.17 3.91
CA LEU A 31 1.34 3.67 4.93
C LEU A 31 0.95 5.15 4.70
N GLU A 32 1.92 5.98 4.35
CA GLU A 32 1.73 7.40 4.05
C GLU A 32 0.90 7.58 2.79
N PHE A 33 1.18 6.79 1.74
CA PHE A 33 0.41 6.82 0.49
C PHE A 33 -1.08 6.54 0.72
N HIS A 34 -1.41 5.44 1.42
CA HIS A 34 -2.80 5.11 1.72
C HIS A 34 -3.47 6.16 2.60
N THR A 35 -2.75 6.70 3.59
CA THR A 35 -3.27 7.76 4.47
C THR A 35 -3.56 9.03 3.69
N ALA A 36 -2.71 9.40 2.73
CA ALA A 36 -2.91 10.55 1.86
C ALA A 36 -4.19 10.40 1.00
N ILE A 37 -4.43 9.22 0.43
CA ILE A 37 -5.65 8.93 -0.35
C ILE A 37 -6.90 9.03 0.53
N ILE A 38 -6.88 8.41 1.72
CA ILE A 38 -8.01 8.46 2.67
C ILE A 38 -8.33 9.91 3.06
N ASN A 39 -7.32 10.71 3.36
CA ASN A 39 -7.50 12.11 3.70
C ASN A 39 -8.04 12.93 2.53
N ALA A 40 -7.56 12.67 1.31
CA ALA A 40 -8.00 13.33 0.09
C ALA A 40 -9.46 13.02 -0.27
N SER A 41 -10.02 11.91 0.22
CA SER A 41 -11.44 11.56 0.02
C SER A 41 -12.42 12.57 0.64
N GLY A 42 -11.96 13.38 1.61
CA GLY A 42 -12.81 14.32 2.35
C GLY A 42 -13.82 13.66 3.30
N ASN A 43 -13.93 12.32 3.30
CA ASN A 43 -14.92 11.59 4.07
C ASN A 43 -14.48 11.43 5.53
N TRP A 44 -15.23 12.07 6.44
CA TRP A 44 -14.91 12.07 7.87
C TRP A 44 -14.96 10.67 8.49
N VAL A 45 -15.83 9.78 7.99
CA VAL A 45 -15.96 8.39 8.46
C VAL A 45 -14.68 7.61 8.13
N PHE A 46 -14.18 7.73 6.90
CA PHE A 46 -12.94 7.06 6.50
C PHE A 46 -11.72 7.54 7.29
N ARG A 47 -11.70 8.82 7.69
CA ARG A 47 -10.65 9.32 8.60
C ARG A 47 -10.67 8.63 9.97
N GLN A 48 -11.83 8.22 10.49
CA GLN A 48 -11.91 7.44 11.73
C GLN A 48 -11.33 6.03 11.55
N PHE A 49 -11.52 5.43 10.37
CA PHE A 49 -10.97 4.12 10.05
C PHE A 49 -9.47 4.13 9.72
N ALA A 50 -8.89 5.30 9.44
CA ALA A 50 -7.48 5.42 9.07
C ALA A 50 -6.55 4.76 10.11
N THR A 51 -6.83 4.88 11.41
CA THR A 51 -6.02 4.24 12.46
C THR A 51 -6.05 2.71 12.38
N ALA A 52 -7.23 2.12 12.16
CA ALA A 52 -7.36 0.67 12.03
C ALA A 52 -6.70 0.16 10.75
N ILE A 53 -6.88 0.88 9.63
CA ILE A 53 -6.23 0.57 8.35
C ILE A 53 -4.71 0.61 8.50
N ARG A 54 -4.17 1.64 9.17
CA ARG A 54 -2.73 1.74 9.43
C ARG A 54 -2.18 0.56 10.23
N ALA A 55 -2.88 0.16 11.29
CA ALA A 55 -2.48 -0.98 12.11
C ALA A 55 -2.49 -2.30 11.31
N ALA A 56 -3.51 -2.49 10.46
CA ALA A 56 -3.63 -3.67 9.61
C ALA A 56 -2.50 -3.73 8.55
N LEU A 57 -2.20 -2.60 7.89
CA LEU A 57 -1.10 -2.51 6.92
C LEU A 57 0.25 -2.84 7.57
N LEU A 58 0.54 -2.24 8.74
CA LEU A 58 1.79 -2.52 9.46
C LEU A 58 1.93 -3.99 9.86
N ALA A 59 0.84 -4.64 10.29
CA ALA A 59 0.83 -6.07 10.59
C ALA A 59 1.08 -6.91 9.33
N SER A 60 0.45 -6.54 8.21
CA SER A 60 0.65 -7.20 6.91
C SER A 60 2.10 -7.13 6.48
N PHE A 61 2.75 -5.97 6.54
CA PHE A 61 4.15 -5.82 6.14
C PHE A 61 5.10 -6.65 6.97
N ARG A 62 4.88 -6.76 8.29
CA ARG A 62 5.69 -7.62 9.16
C ARG A 62 5.65 -9.09 8.74
N LEU A 63 4.54 -9.54 8.16
CA LEU A 63 4.36 -10.91 7.66
C LEU A 63 4.97 -11.10 6.27
N THR A 64 4.84 -10.11 5.38
CA THR A 64 5.23 -10.22 3.95
C THR A 64 6.65 -9.72 3.62
N ASN A 65 7.34 -9.01 4.53
CA ASN A 65 8.65 -8.35 4.33
C ASN A 65 9.85 -9.25 3.94
N ARG A 66 9.63 -10.51 3.56
CA ARG A 66 10.69 -11.45 3.15
C ARG A 66 10.84 -11.62 1.64
N ALA A 67 10.05 -10.96 0.80
CA ALA A 67 10.04 -11.16 -0.65
C ALA A 67 10.53 -9.93 -1.44
N SER A 68 11.84 -9.84 -1.67
CA SER A 68 12.51 -8.74 -2.38
C SER A 68 12.11 -8.57 -3.87
N GLN A 69 11.61 -9.62 -4.52
CA GLN A 69 11.13 -9.55 -5.92
C GLN A 69 9.75 -8.88 -6.06
N SER A 70 9.01 -8.70 -4.96
CA SER A 70 7.66 -8.12 -4.96
C SER A 70 7.68 -6.58 -5.05
N HIS A 71 8.80 -5.94 -4.69
CA HIS A 71 8.86 -4.48 -4.53
C HIS A 71 8.71 -3.70 -5.84
N ASP A 72 9.40 -4.06 -6.92
CA ASP A 72 9.31 -3.34 -8.20
C ASP A 72 7.89 -3.41 -8.80
N TYR A 73 7.25 -4.58 -8.66
CA TYR A 73 5.88 -4.78 -9.08
C TYR A 73 4.89 -3.97 -8.23
N ALA A 74 5.10 -3.93 -6.91
CA ALA A 74 4.29 -3.12 -6.00
C ALA A 74 4.44 -1.63 -6.31
N ILE A 75 5.65 -1.14 -6.59
CA ILE A 75 5.90 0.26 -6.98
C ILE A 75 5.13 0.62 -8.26
N ALA A 76 5.19 -0.23 -9.28
CA ALA A 76 4.43 -0.01 -10.53
C ALA A 76 2.92 0.11 -10.26
N ARG A 77 2.37 -0.71 -9.35
CA ARG A 77 0.94 -0.67 -9.00
C ARG A 77 0.53 0.55 -8.21
N HIS A 78 1.42 1.06 -7.36
CA HIS A 78 1.21 2.35 -6.69
C HIS A 78 1.17 3.50 -7.70
N GLN A 79 2.03 3.45 -8.72
CA GLN A 79 2.06 4.44 -9.79
C GLN A 79 0.77 4.44 -10.62
N ASP A 80 0.23 3.26 -10.95
CA ASP A 80 -1.06 3.14 -11.66
C ASP A 80 -2.20 3.83 -10.90
N VAL A 81 -2.27 3.64 -9.58
CA VAL A 81 -3.26 4.30 -8.71
C VAL A 81 -3.06 5.82 -8.72
N LEU A 82 -1.82 6.28 -8.52
CA LEU A 82 -1.49 7.70 -8.51
C LEU A 82 -1.88 8.38 -9.81
N ASP A 83 -1.56 7.77 -10.95
CA ASP A 83 -1.83 8.35 -12.27
C ASP A 83 -3.34 8.37 -12.57
N ALA A 84 -4.08 7.34 -12.17
CA ALA A 84 -5.54 7.35 -12.28
C ALA A 84 -6.19 8.45 -11.43
N ILE A 85 -5.70 8.68 -10.20
CA ILE A 85 -6.16 9.76 -9.32
C ILE A 85 -5.81 11.13 -9.92
N ARG A 86 -4.57 11.33 -10.40
CA ARG A 86 -4.12 12.57 -11.05
C ARG A 86 -4.97 12.91 -12.27
N MET A 87 -5.26 11.92 -13.11
CA MET A 87 -6.11 12.07 -14.29
C MET A 87 -7.61 12.17 -13.97
N ARG A 88 -7.99 12.12 -12.68
CA ARG A 88 -9.38 12.14 -12.21
C ARG A 88 -10.25 11.06 -12.85
N ARG A 89 -9.73 9.85 -12.97
CA ARG A 89 -10.43 8.68 -13.49
C ARG A 89 -10.85 7.78 -12.33
N PRO A 90 -12.02 8.00 -11.71
CA PRO A 90 -12.41 7.30 -10.48
C PRO A 90 -12.51 5.77 -10.67
N ASP A 91 -13.07 5.31 -11.79
CA ASP A 91 -13.20 3.87 -12.06
C ASP A 91 -11.84 3.20 -12.26
N ALA A 92 -10.91 3.88 -12.95
CA ALA A 92 -9.55 3.39 -13.12
C ALA A 92 -8.77 3.38 -11.80
N ALA A 93 -8.94 4.40 -10.95
CA ALA A 93 -8.30 4.47 -9.64
C ALA A 93 -8.81 3.36 -8.71
N ARG A 94 -10.12 3.09 -8.76
CA ARG A 94 -10.74 1.97 -8.05
C ARG A 94 -10.17 0.65 -8.53
N PHE A 95 -10.17 0.40 -9.85
CA PHE A 95 -9.65 -0.84 -10.41
C PHE A 95 -8.17 -1.05 -10.04
N ALA A 96 -7.33 -0.03 -10.18
CA ALA A 96 -5.91 -0.11 -9.80
C ALA A 96 -5.72 -0.41 -8.30
N MET A 97 -6.53 0.20 -7.42
CA MET A 97 -6.49 -0.06 -5.98
C MET A 97 -6.94 -1.49 -5.64
N GLU A 98 -7.97 -2.00 -6.30
CA GLU A 98 -8.43 -3.38 -6.14
C GLU A 98 -7.33 -4.39 -6.54
N GLN A 99 -6.60 -4.12 -7.63
CA GLN A 99 -5.47 -4.94 -8.07
C GLN A 99 -4.29 -4.89 -7.10
N LEU A 100 -3.99 -3.72 -6.54
CA LEU A 100 -2.94 -3.53 -5.54
C LEU A 100 -3.24 -4.33 -4.27
N ILE A 101 -4.45 -4.18 -3.72
CA ILE A 101 -4.90 -4.93 -2.53
C ILE A 101 -4.98 -6.43 -2.83
N GLY A 102 -5.43 -6.82 -4.02
CA GLY A 102 -5.49 -8.23 -4.44
C GLY A 102 -4.10 -8.89 -4.43
N THR A 103 -3.08 -8.18 -4.91
CA THR A 103 -1.68 -8.63 -4.86
C THR A 103 -1.23 -8.81 -3.41
N ALA A 104 -1.40 -7.79 -2.57
CA ALA A 104 -1.00 -7.85 -1.16
C ALA A 104 -1.69 -8.99 -0.40
N ARG A 105 -2.95 -9.28 -0.72
CA ARG A 105 -3.70 -10.41 -0.14
C ARG A 105 -3.12 -11.77 -0.51
N MET A 106 -2.69 -11.95 -1.76
CA MET A 106 -2.05 -13.20 -2.19
C MET A 106 -0.73 -13.42 -1.44
N GLU A 107 0.13 -12.40 -1.42
CA GLU A 107 1.41 -12.43 -0.70
C GLU A 107 1.24 -12.74 0.79
N LEU A 108 0.23 -12.12 1.43
CA LEU A 108 -0.09 -12.38 2.84
C LEU A 108 -0.57 -13.82 3.05
N SER A 109 -1.40 -14.34 2.13
CA SER A 109 -1.91 -15.71 2.22
C SER A 109 -0.78 -16.74 2.09
N ASP A 110 0.15 -16.50 1.17
CA ASP A 110 1.33 -17.35 0.97
C ASP A 110 2.28 -17.28 2.17
N ALA A 111 2.49 -16.08 2.73
CA ALA A 111 3.30 -15.90 3.95
C ALA A 111 2.68 -16.63 5.16
N LEU A 112 1.36 -16.55 5.34
CA LEU A 112 0.65 -17.26 6.41
C LEU A 112 0.74 -18.78 6.24
N ARG A 113 0.60 -19.29 5.03
CA ARG A 113 0.78 -20.71 4.73
C ARG A 113 2.21 -21.17 5.01
N ALA A 114 3.21 -20.38 4.61
CA ALA A 114 4.62 -20.69 4.86
C ALA A 114 4.96 -20.67 6.37
N ALA A 115 4.35 -19.78 7.15
CA ALA A 115 4.49 -19.75 8.60
C ALA A 115 3.88 -21.01 9.25
N GLN A 116 2.67 -21.41 8.84
CA GLN A 116 2.01 -22.62 9.33
C GLN A 116 2.80 -23.91 9.04
N LEU A 117 3.48 -23.97 7.89
CA LEU A 117 4.35 -25.10 7.54
C LEU A 117 5.61 -25.18 8.41
N LYS A 118 6.10 -24.06 8.94
CA LYS A 118 7.25 -24.02 9.87
C LYS A 118 6.89 -24.41 11.30
N ASP A 119 5.64 -24.19 11.69
CA ASP A 119 5.12 -24.46 13.04
C ASP A 119 4.43 -25.85 13.15
N GLY A 120 4.54 -26.69 12.12
CA GLY A 120 4.01 -28.06 12.13
C GLY A 120 4.67 -28.95 13.19
N PRO A 121 3.96 -29.96 13.74
CA PRO A 121 4.46 -30.76 14.86
C PRO A 121 5.72 -31.53 14.45
N LYS A 122 6.76 -31.46 15.29
CA LYS A 122 7.97 -32.30 15.20
C LYS A 122 7.64 -33.77 15.41
#